data_AF-A0AAV4W6U8-F1
#
_entry.id   AF-A0AAV4W6U8-F1
#
_cell.length_a   1.000
_cell.length_b   1.000
_cell.length_c   1.000
_cell.angle_alpha   90.00
_cell.angle_beta   90.00
_cell.angle_gamma   90.00
#
_symmetry.space_group_name_H-M   'P 1'
#
loop_
_entity.id
_entity.type
_entity.pdbx_description
1 polymer ?
#
loop_
_entity_poly.entity_id
_entity_poly.type
_entity_poly.pdbx_seq_one_letter_code
_entity_poly.pdbx_strand_id
1 'polypeptide(L)'
;MRTLILFLCVAVLTATLVAAQQDQNCPANKVFGKSGDCPQSCYTVKNPGPRRCTRRLRYGCVCDQGFVLLKDKDFSSDCVKPEDCP
;
A
#
# COMPACT_ATOMS: atom_id res chain seq x y z
N MET A 1 -34.56 28.23 -13.74
CA MET A 1 -34.81 26.81 -13.40
C MET A 1 -33.92 25.86 -14.20
N ARG A 2 -33.94 25.91 -15.53
CA ARG A 2 -33.12 25.05 -16.41
C ARG A 2 -31.59 25.22 -16.22
N THR A 3 -31.13 26.44 -15.94
CA THR A 3 -29.71 26.74 -15.64
C THR A 3 -29.27 26.21 -14.28
N LEU A 4 -30.10 26.32 -13.24
CA LEU A 4 -29.84 25.79 -11.89
C LEU A 4 -29.71 24.25 -11.89
N ILE A 5 -30.54 23.56 -12.67
CA ILE A 5 -30.47 22.10 -12.82
C ILE A 5 -29.14 21.69 -13.48
N LEU A 6 -28.68 22.43 -14.49
CA LEU A 6 -27.39 22.16 -15.14
C LEU A 6 -26.21 22.36 -14.16
N PHE A 7 -26.23 23.43 -13.36
CA PHE A 7 -25.19 23.64 -12.34
C PHE A 7 -25.16 22.54 -11.28
N LEU A 8 -26.33 22.06 -10.83
CA LEU A 8 -26.42 20.95 -9.88
C LEU A 8 -25.92 19.64 -10.48
N CYS A 9 -26.25 19.33 -11.74
CA CYS A 9 -25.74 18.15 -12.44
C CYS A 9 -24.22 18.18 -12.61
N VAL A 10 -23.66 19.34 -12.97
CA VAL A 10 -22.20 19.51 -13.11
C VAL A 10 -21.51 19.33 -11.75
N ALA A 11 -22.05 19.92 -10.68
CA ALA A 11 -21.49 19.77 -9.34
C ALA A 11 -21.49 18.31 -8.86
N VAL A 12 -22.58 17.57 -9.10
CA VAL A 12 -22.68 16.14 -8.76
C VAL A 12 -21.72 15.30 -9.60
N LEU A 13 -21.59 15.58 -10.90
CA LEU A 13 -20.62 14.91 -11.79
C LEU A 13 -19.17 15.18 -11.37
N THR A 14 -18.85 16.39 -10.89
CA THR A 14 -17.50 16.70 -10.39
C THR A 14 -17.21 16.05 -9.04
N ALA A 15 -18.19 15.92 -8.16
CA ALA A 15 -17.99 15.36 -6.82
C ALA A 15 -17.70 13.85 -6.84
N THR A 16 -18.23 13.10 -7.83
CA THR A 16 -17.96 11.65 -7.96
C THR A 16 -16.56 11.36 -8.51
N LEU A 17 -15.96 12.28 -9.27
CA LEU A 17 -14.61 12.12 -9.83
C LEU A 17 -13.50 12.27 -8.78
N VAL A 18 -13.74 13.03 -7.70
CA VAL A 18 -12.73 13.28 -6.64
C VAL A 18 -12.59 12.09 -5.69
N ALA A 19 -13.60 11.22 -5.57
CA ALA A 19 -13.58 10.07 -4.66
C ALA A 19 -12.72 8.88 -5.14
N ALA A 20 -12.14 8.96 -6.34
CA ALA A 20 -11.35 7.88 -6.95
C ALA A 20 -9.84 8.19 -7.09
N GLN A 21 -9.32 9.23 -6.42
CA GLN A 21 -7.87 9.40 -6.30
C GLN A 21 -7.32 8.41 -5.27
N GLN A 22 -7.19 7.16 -5.71
CA GLN A 22 -6.32 6.18 -5.07
C GLN A 22 -4.89 6.65 -5.31
N ASP A 23 -4.39 7.50 -4.42
CA ASP A 23 -3.09 8.15 -4.48
C ASP A 23 -2.02 7.06 -4.76
N GLN A 24 -1.49 7.06 -5.98
CA GLN A 24 -0.42 6.14 -6.39
C GLN A 24 0.92 6.53 -5.74
N ASN A 25 0.96 7.61 -4.94
CA ASN A 25 2.09 7.95 -4.11
C ASN A 25 2.19 6.99 -2.93
N CYS A 26 2.93 5.92 -3.13
CA CYS A 26 3.38 5.10 -2.02
C CYS A 26 4.34 5.89 -1.11
N PRO A 27 4.35 5.60 0.22
CA PRO A 27 5.34 6.16 1.13
C PRO A 27 6.78 5.85 0.69
N ALA A 28 7.75 6.53 1.31
CA ALA A 28 9.16 6.30 1.03
C ALA A 28 9.53 4.80 1.11
N ASN A 29 10.37 4.35 0.17
CA ASN A 29 10.82 2.96 0.02
C ASN A 29 9.69 1.95 -0.22
N LYS A 30 8.53 2.41 -0.71
CA LYS A 30 7.43 1.56 -1.17
C LYS A 30 7.07 1.88 -2.61
N VAL A 31 6.61 0.87 -3.32
CA VAL A 31 6.11 0.97 -4.70
C VAL A 31 4.73 0.32 -4.78
N PHE A 32 3.87 0.83 -5.67
CA PHE A 32 2.57 0.20 -5.89
C PHE A 32 2.79 -1.13 -6.61
N GLY A 33 2.28 -2.21 -6.04
CA GLY A 33 2.54 -3.54 -6.57
C GLY A 33 1.73 -4.64 -5.92
N LYS A 34 2.16 -5.86 -6.22
CA LYS A 34 1.55 -7.11 -5.77
C LYS A 34 2.46 -7.75 -4.72
N SER A 35 1.91 -8.13 -3.56
CA SER A 35 2.62 -8.93 -2.55
C SER A 35 1.84 -10.16 -2.11
N GLY A 36 2.55 -11.19 -1.67
CA GLY A 36 1.95 -12.27 -0.90
C GLY A 36 1.58 -11.83 0.52
N ASP A 37 0.95 -12.73 1.28
CA ASP A 37 0.59 -12.51 2.69
C ASP A 37 1.74 -12.77 3.68
N CYS A 38 2.94 -13.05 3.16
CA CYS A 38 4.18 -13.23 3.90
C CYS A 38 5.31 -12.32 3.36
N PRO A 39 5.20 -11.00 3.53
CA PRO A 39 6.30 -10.08 3.19
C PRO A 39 7.53 -10.36 4.04
N GLN A 40 8.72 -10.02 3.56
CA GLN A 40 9.90 -9.96 4.40
C GLN A 40 9.80 -8.79 5.38
N SER A 41 10.27 -9.03 6.59
CA SER A 41 10.32 -8.07 7.69
C SER A 41 11.62 -8.23 8.48
N CYS A 42 11.95 -7.25 9.32
CA CYS A 42 13.09 -7.34 10.24
C CYS A 42 13.04 -8.59 11.13
N TYR A 43 11.84 -9.00 11.57
CA TYR A 43 11.67 -10.26 12.30
C TYR A 43 12.15 -11.47 11.49
N THR A 44 11.80 -11.54 10.21
CA THR A 44 12.16 -12.67 9.35
C THR A 44 13.62 -12.66 8.90
N VAL A 45 14.25 -11.48 8.85
CA VAL A 45 15.70 -11.35 8.63
C VAL A 45 16.45 -11.94 9.83
N LYS A 46 16.02 -11.62 11.05
CA LYS A 46 16.62 -12.14 12.30
C LYS A 46 16.29 -13.61 12.59
N ASN A 47 15.13 -14.08 12.14
CA ASN A 47 14.63 -15.43 12.37
C ASN A 47 14.36 -16.14 11.04
N PRO A 48 15.42 -16.52 10.30
CA PRO A 48 15.25 -17.26 9.05
C PRO A 48 14.65 -18.64 9.36
N GLY A 49 13.48 -18.92 8.81
CA GLY A 49 12.78 -20.18 9.05
C GLY A 49 11.53 -20.33 8.19
N PRO A 50 10.94 -21.54 8.17
CA PRO A 50 9.73 -21.81 7.40
C PRO A 50 8.56 -21.01 7.97
N ARG A 51 7.84 -20.31 7.09
CA ARG A 51 6.66 -19.51 7.44
C ARG A 51 5.39 -20.15 6.90
N ARG A 52 4.34 -20.11 7.72
CA ARG A 52 2.99 -20.49 7.29
C ARG A 52 2.34 -19.30 6.59
N CYS A 53 2.25 -19.37 5.27
CA CYS A 53 1.61 -18.37 4.42
C CYS A 53 0.31 -18.95 3.87
N THR A 54 -0.75 -18.15 3.85
CA THR A 54 -2.08 -18.54 3.35
C THR A 54 -2.22 -18.43 1.83
N ARG A 55 -1.14 -18.06 1.13
CA ARG A 55 -1.12 -17.81 -0.33
C ARG A 55 -2.11 -16.73 -0.75
N ARG A 56 -2.50 -15.87 0.18
CA ARG A 56 -3.34 -14.71 -0.13
C ARG A 56 -2.50 -13.67 -0.84
N LEU A 57 -3.11 -13.09 -1.86
CA LEU A 57 -2.51 -12.03 -2.63
C LEU A 57 -3.07 -10.68 -2.22
N ARG A 58 -2.20 -9.68 -2.13
CA ARG A 58 -2.53 -8.30 -1.82
C ARG A 58 -2.01 -7.40 -2.94
N TYR A 59 -2.74 -6.32 -3.18
CA TYR A 59 -2.35 -5.23 -4.06
C TYR A 59 -2.33 -3.95 -3.24
N GLY A 60 -1.31 -3.12 -3.43
CA GLY A 60 -1.11 -1.88 -2.68
C GLY A 60 0.36 -1.49 -2.63
N CYS A 61 0.72 -0.63 -1.68
CA CYS A 61 2.11 -0.23 -1.47
C CYS A 61 2.90 -1.36 -0.80
N VAL A 62 3.88 -1.88 -1.53
CA VAL A 62 4.79 -2.94 -1.08
C VAL A 62 6.18 -2.36 -0.90
N CYS A 63 7.02 -2.92 -0.03
CA CYS A 63 8.40 -2.46 0.07
C CYS A 63 9.10 -2.61 -1.27
N ASP A 64 9.88 -1.59 -1.63
CA ASP A 64 10.71 -1.61 -2.83
C ASP A 64 11.79 -2.70 -2.71
N GLN A 65 12.39 -3.06 -3.84
CA GLN A 65 13.40 -4.11 -3.90
C GLN A 65 14.58 -3.79 -2.97
N GLY A 66 14.94 -4.75 -2.13
CA GLY A 66 16.02 -4.59 -1.14
C GLY A 66 15.58 -3.99 0.19
N PHE A 67 14.31 -3.62 0.35
CA PHE A 67 13.74 -3.17 1.62
C PHE A 67 12.82 -4.23 2.24
N VAL A 68 12.72 -4.21 3.57
CA VAL A 68 11.88 -5.10 4.37
C VAL A 68 11.00 -4.30 5.32
N LEU A 69 9.86 -4.88 5.71
CA LEU A 69 8.99 -4.25 6.69
C LEU A 69 9.68 -4.13 8.05
N LEU A 70 9.61 -2.96 8.67
CA LEU A 70 10.11 -2.76 10.02
C LEU A 70 9.37 -3.65 11.03
N LYS A 71 8.04 -3.77 10.89
CA LYS A 71 7.20 -4.61 11.76
C LYS A 71 6.67 -5.82 11.00
N ASP A 72 6.73 -7.00 11.62
CA ASP A 72 6.26 -8.24 10.98
C ASP A 72 4.77 -8.19 10.68
N LYS A 73 4.40 -8.56 9.44
CA LYS A 73 3.01 -8.62 8.92
C LYS A 73 2.22 -7.31 8.95
N ASP A 74 2.86 -6.18 9.28
CA ASP A 74 2.28 -4.85 9.19
C ASP A 74 2.70 -4.20 7.87
N PHE A 75 1.86 -4.31 6.85
CA PHE A 75 2.12 -3.79 5.50
C PHE A 75 2.16 -2.26 5.45
N SER A 76 1.59 -1.59 6.45
CA SER A 76 1.66 -0.13 6.60
C SER A 76 2.93 0.34 7.29
N SER A 77 3.68 -0.56 7.95
CA SER A 77 4.96 -0.20 8.57
C SER A 77 5.99 0.27 7.56
N ASP A 78 6.92 1.10 8.02
CA ASP A 78 8.01 1.61 7.20
C ASP A 78 8.85 0.48 6.59
N CYS A 79 9.42 0.76 5.41
CA CYS A 79 10.32 -0.13 4.73
C CYS A 79 11.75 0.36 4.94
N VAL A 80 12.57 -0.48 5.57
CA VAL A 80 13.97 -0.20 5.92
C VAL A 80 14.88 -1.20 5.23
N LYS A 81 16.16 -0.89 5.10
CA LYS A 81 17.11 -1.90 4.62
C LYS A 81 17.31 -2.97 5.69
N PRO A 82 17.60 -4.24 5.31
CA PRO A 82 17.85 -5.32 6.27
C PRO A 82 18.92 -4.99 7.32
N GLU A 83 19.96 -4.25 6.93
CA GLU A 83 21.05 -3.79 7.81
C GLU A 83 20.61 -2.74 8.84
N ASP A 84 19.51 -2.03 8.59
CA ASP A 84 18.97 -1.00 9.49
C ASP A 84 17.92 -1.57 10.47
N CYS A 85 17.73 -2.90 10.49
CA CYS A 85 16.80 -3.54 11.39
C CYS A 85 17.25 -3.44 12.86
N PRO A 86 16.39 -2.99 13.78
CA PRO A 86 16.69 -2.91 15.21
C PRO A 86 16.83 -4.30 15.81
#